data_AF-A0A9K3JP03-F1
#
_entry.id   AF-A0A9K3JP03-F1
#
_cell.length_a   1.000
_cell.length_b   1.000
_cell.length_c   1.000
_cell.angle_alpha   90.00
_cell.angle_beta   90.00
_cell.angle_gamma   90.00
#
_symmetry.space_group_name_H-M   'P 1'
#
loop_
_entity.id
_entity.type
_entity.pdbx_description
1 polymer ?
#
loop_
_entity_poly.entity_id
_entity_poly.type
_entity_poly.pdbx_seq_one_letter_code
_entity_poly.pdbx_strand_id
1 'polypeptide(L)'
;MDCLQYICTEGCTSVGPFDIKPSKNRAPCSKFATCEGLQHSICHFANCKKRVSGGCVRCKHMWQFFKLHSSICESHDSICKVPLCRGKGWSSVAVKVTYV
;
A
#
# COMPACT_ATOMS: atom_id res chain seq x y z
N MET A 1 8.84 6.32 -6.19
CA MET A 1 7.58 5.72 -5.68
C MET A 1 7.85 4.45 -4.86
N ASP A 2 9.07 4.30 -4.37
CA ASP A 2 9.62 2.97 -4.07
C ASP A 2 9.11 2.44 -2.74
N CYS A 3 8.79 3.32 -1.78
CA CYS A 3 8.15 2.93 -0.53
C CYS A 3 6.78 2.29 -0.76
N LEU A 4 6.01 2.76 -1.76
CA LEU A 4 4.70 2.18 -2.09
C LEU A 4 4.86 0.78 -2.64
N GLN A 5 5.75 0.62 -3.62
CA GLN A 5 6.05 -0.68 -4.22
C GLN A 5 6.61 -1.65 -3.18
N TYR A 6 7.54 -1.19 -2.35
CA TYR A 6 8.09 -1.97 -1.24
C TYR A 6 6.98 -2.45 -0.28
N ILE A 7 6.09 -1.57 0.17
CA ILE A 7 4.97 -1.96 1.05
C ILE A 7 4.04 -2.96 0.34
N CYS A 8 3.72 -2.75 -0.93
CA CYS A 8 2.79 -3.63 -1.67
C CYS A 8 3.41 -4.95 -2.12
N THR A 9 4.74 -5.06 -2.23
CA THR A 9 5.45 -6.27 -2.68
C THR A 9 6.06 -7.06 -1.53
N GLU A 10 6.74 -6.36 -0.61
CA GLU A 10 7.46 -6.96 0.51
C GLU A 10 6.68 -6.82 1.83
N GLY A 11 5.97 -5.71 2.00
CA GLY A 11 5.37 -5.31 3.27
C GLY A 11 6.34 -4.57 4.18
N CYS A 12 5.81 -3.65 4.98
CA CYS A 12 6.52 -2.88 5.99
C CYS A 12 5.68 -2.86 7.27
N THR A 13 6.30 -3.14 8.42
CA THR A 13 5.72 -3.07 9.77
C THR A 13 4.29 -3.62 9.89
N SER A 14 3.27 -2.80 9.67
CA SER A 14 1.85 -3.10 9.86
C SER A 14 1.06 -3.31 8.56
N VAL A 15 1.64 -3.07 7.39
CA VAL A 15 0.97 -3.22 6.09
C VAL A 15 1.81 -4.09 5.16
N GLY A 16 1.19 -4.99 4.42
CA GLY A 16 1.91 -5.78 3.42
C GLY A 16 0.99 -6.56 2.49
N PRO A 17 1.55 -7.39 1.62
CA PRO A 17 0.76 -8.27 0.76
C PRO A 17 -0.04 -9.28 1.58
N PHE A 18 -1.20 -9.70 1.08
CA PHE A 18 -2.03 -10.71 1.75
C PHE A 18 -1.32 -12.07 1.89
N ASP A 19 -0.47 -12.41 0.91
CA ASP A 19 0.26 -13.67 0.84
C ASP A 19 1.54 -13.71 1.70
N ILE A 20 1.97 -12.57 2.26
CA ILE A 20 3.22 -12.49 3.04
C ILE A 20 2.92 -12.40 4.53
N LYS A 21 3.37 -13.41 5.29
CA LYS A 21 3.26 -13.41 6.75
C LYS A 21 4.19 -12.36 7.38
N PRO A 22 3.77 -11.71 8.49
CA PRO A 22 4.67 -10.94 9.35
C PRO A 22 5.90 -11.76 9.73
N SER A 23 7.08 -11.38 9.23
CA SER A 23 8.34 -11.93 9.74
C SER A 23 8.82 -11.10 10.95
N LYS A 24 9.11 -11.78 12.06
CA LYS A 24 9.69 -11.17 13.27
C LYS A 24 11.19 -10.87 13.13
N ASN A 25 11.84 -11.37 12.07
CA ASN A 25 13.29 -11.29 11.86
C ASN A 25 13.69 -10.24 10.80
N ARG A 26 12.78 -9.33 10.43
CA ARG A 26 13.13 -8.27 9.47
C ARG A 26 13.88 -7.13 10.16
N ALA A 27 14.96 -6.69 9.54
CA ALA A 27 15.66 -5.48 9.94
C ALA A 27 14.69 -4.27 9.95
N PRO A 28 14.95 -3.27 10.80
CA PRO A 28 14.18 -2.02 10.79
C PRO A 28 14.14 -1.38 9.39
N CYS A 29 13.00 -0.79 9.02
CA CYS A 29 12.86 -0.13 7.73
C CYS A 29 13.77 1.10 7.66
N SER A 30 14.71 1.14 6.71
CA SER A 30 15.60 2.28 6.51
C SER A 30 14.89 3.57 6.08
N LYS A 31 13.70 3.46 5.48
CA LYS A 31 12.84 4.58 5.07
C LYS A 31 11.59 4.68 5.94
N PHE A 32 11.70 4.37 7.23
CA PHE A 32 10.55 4.23 8.14
C PHE A 32 9.64 5.46 8.15
N ALA A 33 10.17 6.68 8.25
CA ALA A 33 9.35 7.90 8.28
C ALA A 33 8.41 8.03 7.06
N THR A 34 8.92 7.77 5.86
CA THR A 34 8.11 7.78 4.63
C THR A 34 7.14 6.60 4.58
N CYS A 35 7.60 5.41 4.97
CA CYS A 35 6.78 4.21 5.01
C CYS A 35 5.65 4.31 6.03
N GLU A 36 5.85 4.95 7.19
CA GLU A 36 4.83 5.12 8.23
C GLU A 36 3.66 5.98 7.74
N GLY A 37 3.94 7.14 7.15
CA GLY A 37 2.89 7.99 6.58
C GLY A 37 2.08 7.28 5.48
N LEU A 38 2.76 6.47 4.67
CA LEU A 38 2.10 5.68 3.63
C LEU A 38 1.28 4.51 4.20
N GLN A 39 1.79 3.83 5.24
CA GLN A 39 1.06 2.80 5.98
C GLN A 39 -0.22 3.36 6.61
N HIS A 40 -0.19 4.56 7.19
CA HIS A 40 -1.39 5.23 7.71
C HIS A 40 -2.40 5.55 6.61
N SER A 41 -1.92 6.01 5.46
CA SER A 41 -2.78 6.31 4.30
C SER A 41 -3.45 5.03 3.75
N ILE A 42 -2.69 3.93 3.66
CA ILE A 42 -3.19 2.60 3.29
C ILE A 42 -4.20 2.08 4.30
N CYS A 43 -3.88 2.14 5.60
CA CYS A 43 -4.76 1.70 6.68
C CYS A 43 -6.09 2.48 6.67
N HIS A 44 -6.03 3.81 6.50
CA HIS A 44 -7.23 4.61 6.33
C HIS A 44 -8.03 4.17 5.10
N PHE A 45 -7.36 4.04 3.94
CA PHE A 45 -8.01 3.65 2.69
C PHE A 45 -8.68 2.27 2.78
N ALA A 46 -8.10 1.32 3.52
CA ALA A 46 -8.69 0.01 3.77
C ALA A 46 -10.00 0.08 4.55
N ASN A 47 -10.06 0.96 5.56
CA ASN A 47 -11.16 1.02 6.53
C ASN A 47 -12.21 2.12 6.23
N CYS A 48 -11.94 3.01 5.27
CA CYS A 48 -12.79 4.17 5.02
C CYS A 48 -14.04 3.80 4.20
N LYS A 49 -15.22 3.85 4.83
CA LYS A 49 -16.52 3.60 4.19
C LYS A 49 -16.87 4.59 3.07
N LYS A 50 -16.27 5.79 3.09
CA LYS A 50 -16.47 6.84 2.06
C LYS A 50 -15.48 6.72 0.89
N ARG A 51 -14.65 5.68 0.83
CA ARG A 51 -13.64 5.49 -0.22
C ARG A 51 -14.26 5.38 -1.61
N VAL A 52 -15.30 4.55 -1.74
CA VAL A 52 -15.89 4.21 -3.04
C VAL A 52 -16.75 5.35 -3.58
N SER A 53 -17.46 6.07 -2.72
CA SER A 53 -18.27 7.22 -3.10
C SER A 53 -17.46 8.48 -3.41
N GLY A 54 -16.13 8.47 -3.23
CA GLY A 54 -15.26 9.62 -3.49
C GLY A 54 -15.41 10.79 -2.50
N GLY A 55 -16.17 10.62 -1.43
CA GLY A 55 -16.45 11.66 -0.42
C GLY A 55 -15.31 11.89 0.59
N CYS A 56 -14.18 11.18 0.49
CA CYS A 56 -13.05 11.31 1.39
C CYS A 56 -11.79 11.81 0.66
N VAL A 57 -11.29 12.98 1.04
CA VAL A 57 -10.09 13.60 0.46
C VAL A 57 -8.84 12.72 0.65
N ARG A 58 -8.65 12.14 1.84
CA ARG A 58 -7.54 11.20 2.10
C ARG A 58 -7.57 10.00 1.15
N CYS A 59 -8.77 9.47 0.86
CA CYS A 59 -8.91 8.38 -0.10
C CYS A 59 -8.68 8.83 -1.54
N LYS A 60 -9.10 10.04 -1.91
CA LYS A 60 -8.81 10.63 -3.23
C LYS A 60 -7.31 10.80 -3.46
N HIS A 61 -6.56 11.30 -2.47
CA HIS A 61 -5.10 11.39 -2.56
C HIS A 61 -4.45 10.00 -2.71
N MET A 62 -4.94 9.01 -1.95
CA MET A 62 -4.44 7.64 -2.09
C MET A 62 -4.69 7.07 -3.49
N TRP A 63 -5.88 7.30 -4.07
CA TRP A 63 -6.18 6.93 -5.45
C TRP A 63 -5.24 7.61 -6.45
N GLN A 64 -4.99 8.91 -6.30
CA GLN A 64 -4.06 9.65 -7.16
C GLN A 64 -2.65 9.09 -7.06
N PHE A 65 -2.22 8.69 -5.86
CA PHE A 65 -0.91 8.10 -5.63
C PHE A 65 -0.76 6.76 -6.37
N PHE A 66 -1.78 5.91 -6.35
CA PHE A 66 -1.81 4.67 -7.14
C PHE A 66 -1.77 4.93 -8.65
N LYS A 67 -2.55 5.90 -9.13
CA LYS A 67 -2.55 6.28 -10.55
C LYS A 67 -1.19 6.82 -11.00
N LEU A 68 -0.57 7.66 -10.18
CA LEU A 68 0.76 8.20 -10.45
C LEU A 68 1.80 7.08 -10.53
N HIS A 69 1.74 6.10 -9.61
CA HIS A 69 2.59 4.92 -9.72
C HIS A 69 2.39 4.23 -11.06
N SER A 70 1.14 3.94 -11.43
CA SER A 70 0.82 3.23 -12.67
C SER A 70 1.33 3.94 -13.92
N SER A 71 1.35 5.28 -13.94
CA SER A 71 1.81 6.04 -15.11
C SER A 71 3.33 6.05 -15.29
N ILE A 72 4.10 5.77 -14.22
CA ILE A 72 5.57 5.80 -14.24
C ILE A 72 6.20 4.42 -13.99
N CYS A 73 5.39 3.37 -13.78
CA CYS A 73 5.89 2.05 -13.40
C CYS A 73 6.26 1.20 -14.62
N GLU A 74 7.57 0.99 -14.78
CA GLU A 74 8.15 0.17 -15.85
C GLU A 74 8.32 -1.31 -15.46
N SER A 75 8.06 -1.68 -14.20
CA SER A 75 8.17 -3.07 -13.73
C SER A 75 7.18 -4.00 -14.46
N HIS A 76 7.60 -5.24 -14.76
CA HIS A 76 6.72 -6.25 -15.37
C HIS A 76 5.46 -6.54 -14.52
N ASP A 77 4.36 -6.89 -15.18
CA ASP A 77 3.03 -7.18 -14.58
C ASP A 77 3.04 -8.21 -13.45
N SER A 78 3.98 -9.15 -13.48
CA SER A 78 4.12 -10.19 -12.45
C SER A 78 4.82 -9.69 -11.18
N ILE A 79 5.60 -8.61 -11.28
CA ILE A 79 6.47 -8.11 -10.20
C ILE A 79 5.76 -7.00 -9.39
N CYS A 80 5.05 -6.10 -10.08
CA CYS A 80 4.39 -4.99 -9.40
C CYS A 80 3.08 -5.44 -8.73
N LYS A 81 3.01 -5.33 -7.40
CA LYS A 81 1.82 -5.62 -6.59
C LYS A 81 1.05 -4.35 -6.17
N VAL A 82 1.40 -3.18 -6.68
CA VAL A 82 0.74 -1.91 -6.32
C VAL A 82 -0.67 -1.86 -6.92
N PRO A 83 -1.71 -1.53 -6.13
CA PRO A 83 -3.08 -1.35 -6.64
C PRO A 83 -3.17 -0.35 -7.80
N LEU A 84 -4.09 -0.60 -8.74
CA LEU A 84 -4.28 0.11 -10.02
C LEU A 84 -3.12 0.04 -11.02
N CYS A 85 -1.91 -0.33 -10.61
CA CYS A 85 -0.84 -0.57 -11.56
C CYS A 85 -1.23 -1.78 -12.43
N ARG A 86 -1.27 -1.62 -13.76
CA ARG A 86 -1.51 -2.73 -14.69
C ARG A 86 -2.77 -3.56 -14.35
N GLY A 87 -3.83 -2.88 -13.90
CA GLY A 87 -5.13 -3.52 -13.59
C GLY A 87 -5.20 -4.28 -12.27
N LYS A 88 -4.20 -4.18 -11.38
CA LYS A 88 -4.23 -4.86 -10.07
C LYS A 88 -5.32 -4.28 -9.15
N GLY A 89 -6.10 -5.16 -8.53
CA GLY A 89 -7.12 -4.78 -7.55
C GLY A 89 -6.54 -4.45 -6.17
N TRP A 90 -7.35 -3.82 -5.32
CA TRP A 90 -7.00 -3.52 -3.92
C TRP A 90 -6.73 -4.79 -3.09
N SER A 91 -7.35 -5.92 -3.45
CA SER A 91 -7.28 -7.18 -2.70
C SER A 91 -5.87 -7.77 -2.55
N SER A 92 -4.88 -7.24 -3.26
CA SER A 92 -3.48 -7.66 -3.15
C SER A 92 -2.75 -7.12 -1.90
N VAL A 93 -3.35 -6.17 -1.16
CA VAL A 93 -2.76 -5.56 0.04
C VAL A 93 -3.58 -5.88 1.29
N ALA A 94 -2.93 -6.42 2.31
CA ALA A 94 -3.45 -6.64 3.64
C ALA A 94 -2.95 -5.58 4.64
N VAL A 95 -3.83 -5.18 5.54
CA VAL A 95 -3.50 -4.34 6.68
C VAL A 95 -3.53 -5.22 7.92
N LYS A 96 -2.43 -5.30 8.67
CA LYS A 96 -2.46 -5.88 10.00
C LYS A 96 -3.19 -4.88 10.88
N VAL A 97 -4.43 -5.18 11.24
CA VAL A 97 -5.12 -4.46 12.30
C VAL A 97 -4.44 -4.90 13.61
N THR A 98 -3.38 -4.21 13.99
CA THR A 98 -2.93 -4.23 15.38
C THR A 98 -3.99 -3.47 16.17
N TYR A 99 -4.94 -4.22 16.75
CA TYR A 99 -5.65 -3.73 17.92
C TYR A 99 -4.57 -3.35 18.94
N VAL A 100 -4.52 -2.07 19.31
CA VAL A 100 -3.87 -1.66 20.55
C VAL A 100 -4.84 -2.00 21.67
#